data_AF-A0AAE1MFW0-F1
#
_entry.id   AF-A0AAE1MFW0-F1
#
_cell.length_a   1.000
_cell.length_b   1.000
_cell.length_c   1.000
_cell.angle_alpha   90.00
_cell.angle_beta   90.00
_cell.angle_gamma   90.00
#
_symmetry.space_group_name_H-M   'P 1'
#
loop_
_entity.id
_entity.type
_entity.pdbx_description
1 polymer ?
#
loop_
_entity_poly.entity_id
_entity_poly.type
_entity_poly.pdbx_seq_one_letter_code
_entity_poly.pdbx_strand_id
1 'polypeptide(L)'
;MDFRTKLLFATLLIFAVIHGTQADAMVTGTVFCDQCKDGQRSLFDFPVNGAKVTMTCADNNGQISMSREETTNWFGSYAMRFDGTPDLNGCSARVSGSGEGSMGCGEASGPAQKLRLMFRMFDMEMYTVDPLLAQPANPMQQCPSSSNPVPSPPTQDKSPPPFRLPPIAGIPPLPPQPPVISPKASACPYQKWTTPEYKCYWRWVNPETKVAVAFGMAAARRYGTDMTLWNGLHGRGDPYRTLLREGITALLNSYNSFHFSYHPLGVVQHMNWALMGSTRTVLITALHFIRANSGSGNVTCNFTPCK
;
A
#
# COMPACT_ATOMS: atom_id res chain seq x y z
N MET A 1 -39.81 -40.80 -15.50
CA MET A 1 -40.15 -39.38 -15.30
C MET A 1 -41.21 -38.99 -16.32
N ASP A 2 -42.35 -38.52 -15.83
CA ASP A 2 -43.53 -38.13 -16.62
C ASP A 2 -43.24 -36.87 -17.46
N PHE A 3 -43.91 -36.71 -18.61
CA PHE A 3 -43.72 -35.59 -19.55
C PHE A 3 -44.00 -34.24 -18.88
N ARG A 4 -44.98 -34.21 -17.97
CA ARG A 4 -45.26 -33.05 -17.11
C ARG A 4 -44.10 -32.67 -16.21
N THR A 5 -43.38 -33.65 -15.65
CA THR A 5 -42.21 -33.41 -14.81
C THR A 5 -41.04 -32.83 -15.62
N LYS A 6 -40.84 -33.31 -16.85
CA LYS A 6 -39.81 -32.76 -17.75
C LYS A 6 -40.13 -31.33 -18.19
N LEU A 7 -41.40 -31.03 -18.47
CA LEU A 7 -41.84 -29.68 -18.86
C LEU A 7 -41.69 -28.69 -17.70
N LEU A 8 -42.04 -29.09 -16.48
CA LEU A 8 -41.85 -28.27 -15.27
C LEU A 8 -40.37 -28.02 -14.96
N PHE A 9 -39.51 -29.03 -15.15
CA PHE A 9 -38.06 -28.85 -15.00
C PHE A 9 -37.48 -27.94 -16.07
N ALA A 10 -37.93 -28.06 -17.32
CA ALA A 10 -37.50 -27.19 -18.41
C ALA A 10 -37.92 -25.74 -18.18
N THR A 11 -39.16 -25.48 -17.73
CA THR A 11 -39.60 -24.13 -17.40
C THR A 11 -38.88 -23.57 -16.18
N LEU A 12 -38.64 -24.35 -15.13
CA LEU A 12 -37.83 -23.92 -13.97
C LEU A 12 -36.38 -23.56 -14.35
N LEU A 13 -35.77 -24.32 -15.26
CA LEU A 13 -34.44 -23.99 -15.79
C LEU A 13 -34.46 -22.69 -16.62
N ILE A 14 -35.50 -22.47 -17.42
CA ILE A 14 -35.66 -21.21 -18.18
C ILE A 14 -35.88 -20.03 -17.22
N PHE A 15 -36.69 -20.17 -16.17
CA PHE A 15 -36.90 -19.12 -15.16
C PHE A 15 -35.66 -18.86 -14.29
N ALA A 16 -34.83 -19.88 -14.02
CA ALA A 16 -33.56 -19.71 -13.32
C ALA A 16 -32.52 -18.95 -14.16
N VAL A 17 -32.61 -18.99 -15.49
CA VAL A 17 -31.76 -18.21 -16.41
C VAL A 17 -32.25 -16.76 -16.57
N ILE A 18 -33.54 -16.49 -16.34
CA ILE A 18 -34.13 -15.13 -16.45
C ILE A 18 -33.80 -14.26 -15.22
N HIS A 19 -33.41 -14.84 -14.09
CA HIS A 19 -32.68 -14.10 -13.06
C HIS A 19 -31.23 -13.96 -13.53
N GLY A 20 -31.02 -13.05 -14.48
CA GLY A 20 -29.70 -12.71 -14.97
C GLY A 20 -28.74 -12.54 -13.81
N THR A 21 -27.71 -13.38 -13.75
CA THR A 21 -26.51 -13.08 -12.99
C THR A 21 -25.92 -11.84 -13.66
N GLN A 22 -26.35 -10.66 -13.24
CA GLN A 22 -25.73 -9.42 -13.70
C GLN A 22 -24.26 -9.51 -13.29
N ALA A 23 -23.40 -9.50 -14.29
CA ALA A 23 -21.98 -9.46 -14.09
C ALA A 23 -21.59 -8.03 -13.67
N ASP A 24 -20.68 -7.94 -12.72
CA ASP A 24 -20.36 -6.69 -12.04
C ASP A 24 -19.24 -5.93 -12.73
N ALA A 25 -19.32 -4.61 -12.68
CA ALA A 25 -18.20 -3.73 -13.00
C ALA A 25 -17.29 -3.57 -11.77
N MET A 26 -15.98 -3.64 -12.00
CA MET A 26 -14.97 -3.49 -10.97
C MET A 26 -14.03 -2.35 -11.31
N VAL A 27 -13.81 -1.44 -10.37
CA VAL A 27 -12.85 -0.34 -10.50
C VAL A 27 -11.73 -0.56 -9.51
N THR A 28 -10.48 -0.58 -9.96
CA THR A 28 -9.31 -0.74 -9.08
C THR A 28 -8.25 0.31 -9.35
N GLY A 29 -7.48 0.64 -8.33
CA GLY A 29 -6.35 1.55 -8.41
C GLY A 29 -5.49 1.49 -7.17
N THR A 30 -4.48 2.35 -7.13
CA THR A 30 -3.53 2.45 -6.02
C THR A 30 -3.34 3.90 -5.59
N VAL A 31 -3.20 4.15 -4.30
CA VAL A 31 -2.86 5.45 -3.72
C VAL A 31 -1.42 5.41 -3.23
N PHE A 32 -0.63 6.40 -3.65
CA PHE A 32 0.73 6.64 -3.18
C PHE A 32 0.83 7.94 -2.42
N CYS A 33 1.72 7.97 -1.45
CA CYS A 33 2.12 9.18 -0.76
C CYS A 33 3.18 9.90 -1.59
N ASP A 34 2.81 11.02 -2.20
CA ASP A 34 3.73 11.95 -2.86
C ASP A 34 4.44 12.77 -1.76
N GLN A 35 5.57 12.24 -1.28
CA GLN A 35 6.30 12.84 -0.16
C GLN A 35 6.95 14.18 -0.51
N CYS A 36 7.13 14.46 -1.81
CA CYS A 36 7.75 15.70 -2.28
C CYS A 36 6.75 16.74 -2.76
N LYS A 37 5.46 16.40 -2.80
CA LYS A 37 4.38 17.26 -3.30
C LYS A 37 4.66 17.74 -4.72
N ASP A 38 5.35 16.92 -5.52
CA ASP A 38 5.75 17.26 -6.90
C ASP A 38 4.73 16.77 -7.94
N GLY A 39 3.68 16.06 -7.50
CA GLY A 39 2.62 15.54 -8.36
C GLY A 39 3.05 14.35 -9.20
N GLN A 40 4.21 13.75 -8.93
CA GLN A 40 4.73 12.59 -9.63
C GLN A 40 4.99 11.44 -8.66
N ARG A 41 4.94 10.22 -9.18
CA ARG A 41 5.38 9.05 -8.41
C ARG A 41 6.91 9.01 -8.38
N SER A 42 7.49 9.32 -7.24
CA SER A 42 8.93 9.36 -7.01
C SER A 42 9.46 8.08 -6.34
N LEU A 43 10.79 7.98 -6.19
CA LEU A 43 11.45 6.91 -5.44
C LEU A 43 11.05 6.90 -3.96
N PHE A 44 10.70 8.06 -3.41
CA PHE A 44 10.36 8.21 -1.99
C PHE A 44 8.90 7.84 -1.71
N ASP A 45 8.08 7.69 -2.75
CA ASP A 45 6.65 7.52 -2.58
C ASP A 45 6.30 6.10 -2.19
N PHE A 46 5.40 5.97 -1.21
CA PHE A 46 4.98 4.69 -0.66
C PHE A 46 3.46 4.52 -0.77
N PRO A 47 2.96 3.27 -0.89
CA PRO A 47 1.52 3.02 -0.90
C PRO A 47 0.88 3.44 0.42
N VAL A 48 -0.26 4.15 0.36
CA VAL A 48 -0.96 4.64 1.56
C VAL A 48 -2.00 3.63 1.99
N ASN A 49 -1.84 3.05 3.18
CA ASN A 49 -2.87 2.23 3.80
C ASN A 49 -3.95 3.13 4.43
N GLY A 50 -5.22 2.77 4.29
CA GLY A 50 -6.30 3.49 4.95
C GLY A 50 -6.69 4.81 4.29
N ALA A 51 -6.11 5.19 3.14
CA ALA A 51 -6.59 6.33 2.37
C ALA A 51 -8.02 6.09 1.88
N LYS A 52 -8.88 7.10 2.02
CA LYS A 52 -10.24 7.11 1.49
C LYS A 52 -10.22 7.59 0.05
N VAL A 53 -10.77 6.78 -0.84
CA VAL A 53 -10.87 7.08 -2.27
C VAL A 53 -12.33 7.23 -2.62
N THR A 54 -12.69 8.39 -3.15
CA THR A 54 -14.03 8.63 -3.68
C THR A 54 -13.97 8.61 -5.21
N MET A 55 -14.82 7.78 -5.80
CA MET A 55 -15.14 7.82 -7.21
C MET A 55 -16.44 8.61 -7.41
N THR A 56 -16.44 9.55 -8.34
CA THR A 56 -17.62 10.31 -8.74
C THR A 56 -17.81 10.23 -10.24
N CYS A 57 -19.06 10.07 -10.65
CA CYS A 57 -19.49 10.16 -12.05
C CYS A 57 -20.31 11.43 -12.22
N ALA A 58 -19.99 12.20 -13.25
CA ALA A 58 -20.78 13.34 -13.66
C ALA A 58 -21.68 12.95 -14.84
N ASP A 59 -22.90 13.45 -14.86
CA ASP A 59 -23.75 13.42 -16.05
C ASP A 59 -23.26 14.43 -17.11
N ASN A 60 -23.94 14.47 -18.26
CA ASN A 60 -23.60 15.38 -19.36
C ASN A 60 -23.71 16.87 -18.98
N ASN A 61 -24.37 17.20 -17.86
CA ASN A 61 -24.53 18.56 -17.35
C ASN A 61 -23.49 18.89 -16.26
N GLY A 62 -22.58 17.96 -15.96
CA GLY A 62 -21.59 18.11 -14.89
C GLY A 62 -22.13 17.86 -13.49
N GLN A 63 -23.39 17.42 -13.35
CA GLN A 63 -23.98 17.11 -12.05
C GLN A 63 -23.59 15.69 -11.62
N ILE A 64 -23.26 15.51 -10.34
CA ILE A 64 -22.83 14.22 -9.82
C ILE A 64 -24.03 13.25 -9.84
N SER A 65 -23.95 12.20 -10.66
CA SER A 65 -24.98 11.19 -10.83
C SER A 65 -24.75 9.95 -9.96
N MET A 66 -23.49 9.65 -9.65
CA MET A 66 -23.08 8.51 -8.82
C MET A 66 -21.83 8.86 -8.03
N SER A 67 -21.76 8.42 -6.79
CA SER A 67 -20.54 8.46 -6.00
C SER A 67 -20.38 7.20 -5.14
N ARG A 68 -19.13 6.75 -4.96
CA ARG A 68 -18.78 5.64 -4.08
C ARG A 68 -17.47 5.94 -3.37
N GLU A 69 -17.37 5.58 -2.10
CA GLU A 69 -16.14 5.69 -1.32
C GLU A 69 -15.64 4.30 -0.92
N GLU A 70 -14.33 4.08 -1.00
CA GLU A 70 -13.67 2.86 -0.58
C GLU A 70 -12.37 3.20 0.16
N THR A 71 -11.91 2.30 1.03
CA THR A 71 -10.65 2.47 1.75
C THR A 71 -9.57 1.58 1.14
N THR A 72 -8.38 2.13 0.98
CA THR A 72 -7.20 1.40 0.50
C THR A 72 -6.70 0.37 1.51
N ASN A 73 -6.20 -0.74 0.99
CA ASN A 73 -5.52 -1.78 1.76
C ASN A 73 -4.04 -1.43 2.03
N TRP A 74 -3.30 -2.36 2.65
CA TRP A 74 -1.88 -2.19 2.99
C TRP A 74 -0.97 -1.87 1.78
N PHE A 75 -1.33 -2.33 0.58
CA PHE A 75 -0.59 -2.03 -0.65
C PHE A 75 -1.04 -0.73 -1.32
N GLY A 76 -1.82 0.09 -0.60
CA GLY A 76 -2.46 1.27 -1.14
C GLY A 76 -3.49 0.96 -2.21
N SER A 77 -3.85 -0.31 -2.40
CA SER A 77 -4.77 -0.72 -3.45
C SER A 77 -6.20 -0.66 -2.95
N TYR A 78 -7.12 -0.25 -3.82
CA TYR A 78 -8.56 -0.29 -3.55
C TYR A 78 -9.28 -1.00 -4.70
N ALA A 79 -10.47 -1.51 -4.40
CA ALA A 79 -11.36 -2.10 -5.39
C ALA A 79 -12.81 -1.76 -5.05
N MET A 80 -13.50 -1.13 -5.99
CA MET A 80 -14.92 -0.82 -5.91
C MET A 80 -15.69 -1.79 -6.81
N ARG A 81 -16.81 -2.30 -6.30
CA ARG A 81 -17.73 -3.19 -7.02
C ARG A 81 -19.03 -2.46 -7.30
N PHE A 82 -19.52 -2.56 -8.52
CA PHE A 82 -20.79 -2.01 -8.98
C PHE A 82 -21.64 -3.15 -9.51
N ASP A 83 -22.90 -3.19 -9.08
CA ASP A 83 -23.83 -4.20 -9.54
C ASP A 83 -24.16 -3.94 -11.02
N GLY A 84 -24.00 -4.96 -11.86
CA GLY A 84 -24.15 -4.83 -13.31
C GLY A 84 -23.01 -4.07 -14.00
N THR A 85 -23.24 -3.65 -15.25
CA THR A 85 -22.29 -2.87 -16.07
C THR A 85 -22.77 -1.43 -16.28
N PRO A 86 -22.72 -0.56 -15.26
CA PRO A 86 -23.03 0.85 -15.45
C PRO A 86 -22.04 1.51 -16.41
N ASP A 87 -22.47 2.53 -17.14
CA ASP A 87 -21.55 3.35 -17.95
C ASP A 87 -20.67 4.21 -17.03
N LEU A 88 -19.35 3.92 -17.04
CA LEU A 88 -18.38 4.60 -16.20
C LEU A 88 -17.48 5.60 -16.96
N ASN A 89 -17.78 5.92 -18.22
CA ASN A 89 -16.93 6.78 -19.07
C ASN A 89 -16.81 8.24 -18.57
N GLY A 90 -17.78 8.71 -17.78
CA GLY A 90 -17.79 10.05 -17.16
C GLY A 90 -17.24 10.10 -15.73
N CYS A 91 -16.63 9.01 -15.25
CA CYS A 91 -16.23 8.89 -13.85
C CYS A 91 -14.76 9.24 -13.64
N SER A 92 -14.48 9.75 -12.44
CA SER A 92 -13.13 10.03 -11.95
C SER A 92 -12.99 9.59 -10.50
N ALA A 93 -11.78 9.22 -10.10
CA ALA A 93 -11.44 8.87 -8.73
C ALA A 93 -10.42 9.86 -8.16
N ARG A 94 -10.56 10.17 -6.87
CA ARG A 94 -9.66 11.05 -6.12
C ARG A 94 -9.55 10.58 -4.68
N VAL A 95 -8.47 10.99 -4.01
CA VAL A 95 -8.35 10.80 -2.57
C VAL A 95 -9.28 11.83 -1.89
N SER A 96 -10.21 11.36 -1.06
CA SER A 96 -11.15 12.23 -0.32
C SER A 96 -10.69 12.52 1.09
N GLY A 97 -9.78 11.70 1.61
CA GLY A 97 -9.18 11.90 2.92
C GLY A 97 -8.37 10.69 3.34
N SER A 98 -8.06 10.64 4.62
CA SER A 98 -7.20 9.62 5.19
C SER A 98 -7.79 9.02 6.46
N GLY A 99 -7.77 7.69 6.53
CA GLY A 99 -8.08 6.92 7.72
C GLY A 99 -6.87 6.70 8.63
N GLU A 100 -7.14 6.03 9.74
CA GLU A 100 -6.15 5.56 10.71
C GLU A 100 -5.21 4.56 10.01
N GLY A 101 -3.94 4.93 9.82
CA GLY A 101 -2.95 4.14 9.04
C GLY A 101 -2.31 4.87 7.85
N SER A 102 -2.79 6.06 7.52
CA SER A 102 -2.26 6.92 6.44
C SER A 102 -0.93 7.63 6.75
N MET A 103 -0.45 7.53 8.00
CA MET A 103 0.86 8.00 8.46
C MET A 103 1.16 9.48 8.12
N GLY A 104 0.14 10.34 8.21
CA GLY A 104 0.27 11.77 7.95
C GLY A 104 0.29 12.15 6.46
N CYS A 105 0.05 11.20 5.56
CA CYS A 105 -0.06 11.42 4.12
C CYS A 105 -1.51 11.38 3.65
N GLY A 106 -2.25 12.42 4.03
CA GLY A 106 -3.69 12.53 3.84
C GLY A 106 -4.26 13.94 3.90
N GLU A 107 -3.38 14.92 4.08
CA GLU A 107 -3.74 16.33 4.31
C GLU A 107 -4.11 17.05 3.02
N ALA A 108 -3.56 16.59 1.90
CA ALA A 108 -3.95 17.03 0.57
C ALA A 108 -4.06 15.84 -0.39
N SER A 109 -4.84 16.02 -1.45
CA SER A 109 -5.00 15.06 -2.54
C SER A 109 -4.43 15.66 -3.81
N GLY A 110 -3.78 14.82 -4.62
CA GLY A 110 -3.47 15.11 -6.00
C GLY A 110 -4.74 15.22 -6.87
N PRO A 111 -4.57 15.47 -8.18
CA PRO A 111 -5.68 15.63 -9.11
C PRO A 111 -6.52 14.36 -9.24
N ALA A 112 -7.80 14.54 -9.54
CA ALA A 112 -8.69 13.42 -9.86
C ALA A 112 -8.22 12.73 -11.16
N GLN A 113 -8.26 11.40 -11.17
CA GLN A 113 -7.85 10.58 -12.30
C GLN A 113 -9.06 9.93 -12.96
N LYS A 114 -9.06 9.88 -14.28
CA LYS A 114 -10.13 9.22 -15.06
C LYS A 114 -9.99 7.72 -14.98
N LEU A 115 -11.12 7.02 -15.03
CA LEU A 115 -11.15 5.57 -15.17
C LEU A 115 -10.76 5.18 -16.60
N ARG A 116 -9.99 4.10 -16.74
CA ARG A 116 -9.63 3.50 -18.02
C ARG A 116 -10.17 2.08 -18.05
N LEU A 117 -10.98 1.75 -19.06
CA LEU A 117 -11.43 0.37 -19.25
C LEU A 117 -10.21 -0.50 -19.60
N MET A 118 -9.93 -1.49 -18.76
CA MET A 118 -8.83 -2.44 -18.97
C MET A 118 -9.29 -3.65 -19.76
N PHE A 119 -10.44 -4.22 -19.43
CA PHE A 119 -11.05 -5.29 -20.22
C PHE A 119 -12.58 -5.35 -20.04
N ARG A 120 -13.24 -5.92 -21.05
CA ARG A 120 -14.67 -6.26 -21.06
C ARG A 120 -14.86 -7.66 -21.63
N MET A 121 -15.33 -8.59 -20.81
CA MET A 121 -15.61 -9.98 -21.23
C MET A 121 -16.72 -10.58 -20.37
N PHE A 122 -17.60 -11.40 -20.97
CA PHE A 122 -18.68 -12.11 -20.26
C PHE A 122 -19.56 -11.20 -19.40
N ASP A 123 -19.92 -10.04 -19.96
CA ASP A 123 -20.68 -8.98 -19.26
C ASP A 123 -20.00 -8.44 -17.98
N MET A 124 -18.71 -8.74 -17.75
CA MET A 124 -17.88 -8.12 -16.72
C MET A 124 -17.03 -7.02 -17.34
N GLU A 125 -16.93 -5.88 -16.65
CA GLU A 125 -16.05 -4.78 -17.02
C GLU A 125 -15.07 -4.48 -15.89
N MET A 126 -13.78 -4.37 -16.21
CA MET A 126 -12.76 -3.97 -15.25
C MET A 126 -12.12 -2.67 -15.69
N TYR A 127 -12.18 -1.68 -14.80
CA TYR A 127 -11.59 -0.37 -14.96
C TYR A 127 -10.39 -0.22 -14.03
N THR A 128 -9.36 0.43 -14.54
CA THR A 128 -8.17 0.82 -13.78
C THR A 128 -8.07 2.33 -13.71
N VAL A 129 -7.56 2.83 -12.60
CA VAL A 129 -7.25 4.25 -12.42
C VAL A 129 -5.73 4.41 -12.36
N ASP A 130 -5.21 5.45 -13.01
CA ASP A 130 -3.80 5.84 -12.84
C ASP A 130 -3.52 6.11 -11.34
N PRO A 131 -2.27 5.92 -10.85
CA PRO A 131 -1.98 6.06 -9.44
C PRO A 131 -2.45 7.39 -8.87
N LEU A 132 -3.27 7.32 -7.81
CA LEU A 132 -3.73 8.48 -7.07
C LEU A 132 -2.66 8.93 -6.10
N LEU A 133 -2.56 10.24 -5.88
CA LEU A 133 -1.56 10.81 -4.98
C LEU A 133 -2.26 11.39 -3.74
N ALA A 134 -1.81 10.97 -2.57
CA ALA A 134 -2.04 11.66 -1.31
C ALA A 134 -0.78 12.44 -0.94
N GLN A 135 -0.93 13.55 -0.25
CA GLN A 135 0.18 14.44 0.08
C GLN A 135 0.26 14.70 1.58
N PRO A 136 1.47 14.78 2.15
CA PRO A 136 1.67 15.17 3.53
C PRO A 136 1.42 16.68 3.73
N ALA A 137 1.29 17.10 4.99
CA ALA A 137 1.23 18.53 5.34
C ALA A 137 2.44 19.28 4.78
N ASN A 138 3.65 18.77 5.06
CA ASN A 138 4.92 19.33 4.63
C ASN A 138 5.71 18.29 3.84
N PRO A 139 6.41 18.70 2.76
CA PRO A 139 7.27 17.79 2.00
C PRO A 139 8.45 17.31 2.83
N MET A 140 9.02 16.16 2.46
CA MET A 140 10.20 15.61 3.12
C MET A 140 11.42 16.52 2.93
N GLN A 141 12.27 16.65 3.95
CA GLN A 141 13.43 17.55 3.95
C GLN A 141 14.50 17.25 2.87
N GLN A 142 14.48 16.04 2.30
CA GLN A 142 15.45 15.58 1.29
C GLN A 142 14.89 15.60 -0.13
N CYS A 143 13.72 16.20 -0.33
CA CYS A 143 13.18 16.38 -1.67
C CYS A 143 14.11 17.32 -2.47
N PRO A 144 14.42 16.97 -3.73
CA PRO A 144 15.20 17.85 -4.58
C PRO A 144 14.50 19.21 -4.64
N SER A 145 15.23 20.27 -4.30
CA SER A 145 14.70 21.63 -4.45
C SER A 145 14.42 21.84 -5.93
N SER A 146 13.14 21.77 -6.33
CA SER A 146 12.73 22.05 -7.70
C SER A 146 13.12 23.49 -8.03
N SER A 147 14.15 23.64 -8.86
CA SER A 147 14.49 24.89 -9.53
C SER A 147 13.52 25.09 -10.69
N ASN A 148 12.28 25.50 -10.40
CA ASN A 148 11.40 26.16 -11.37
C ASN A 148 10.23 26.82 -10.64
N PRO A 149 10.29 28.14 -10.37
CA PRO A 149 9.11 28.88 -9.96
C PRO A 149 8.22 29.10 -11.18
N VAL A 150 6.99 28.55 -11.12
CA VAL A 150 5.88 29.05 -11.94
C VAL A 150 5.70 30.54 -11.59
N PRO A 151 5.56 31.47 -12.56
CA PRO A 151 5.44 32.89 -12.26
C PRO A 151 4.12 33.16 -11.53
N SER A 152 4.20 33.52 -10.25
CA SER A 152 3.08 34.14 -9.53
C SER A 152 2.91 35.59 -10.00
N PRO A 153 1.68 36.13 -10.07
CA PRO A 153 1.42 37.52 -10.43
C PRO A 153 2.07 38.50 -9.43
N PRO A 154 2.41 39.73 -9.86
CA PRO A 154 3.19 40.66 -9.03
C PRO A 154 2.30 41.25 -7.93
N THR A 155 2.57 40.93 -6.68
CA THR A 155 2.02 41.64 -5.53
C THR A 155 3.08 42.58 -4.96
N GLN A 156 2.71 43.85 -4.87
CA GLN A 156 3.56 44.98 -4.51
C GLN A 156 4.21 44.85 -3.13
N ASP A 157 5.46 45.31 -3.08
CA ASP A 157 6.25 45.62 -1.90
C ASP A 157 5.46 46.40 -0.84
N LYS A 158 5.60 45.95 0.41
CA LYS A 158 5.69 46.79 1.62
C LYS A 158 6.18 45.93 2.79
N SER A 159 7.49 45.96 3.06
CA SER A 159 8.06 45.40 4.29
C SER A 159 7.66 46.23 5.51
N PRO A 160 7.24 45.62 6.63
CA PRO A 160 7.31 46.22 7.96
C PRO A 160 8.63 45.86 8.66
N PRO A 161 9.14 46.69 9.59
CA PRO A 161 10.44 46.51 10.21
C PRO A 161 10.47 45.33 11.22
N PRO A 162 11.65 44.75 11.49
CA PRO A 162 11.77 43.55 12.32
C PRO A 162 11.65 43.87 13.82
N PHE A 163 10.68 43.24 14.49
CA PHE A 163 10.60 43.18 15.95
C PHE A 163 11.67 42.22 16.49
N ARG A 164 12.55 42.72 17.38
CA ARG A 164 13.46 41.89 18.20
C ARG A 164 12.77 41.55 19.52
N LEU A 165 12.66 40.26 19.85
CA LEU A 165 12.24 39.79 21.17
C LEU A 165 13.47 39.43 22.05
N PRO A 166 13.40 39.63 23.38
CA PRO A 166 14.48 39.31 24.31
C PRO A 166 14.58 37.80 24.61
N PRO A 167 15.72 37.32 25.14
CA PRO A 167 15.96 35.90 25.33
C PRO A 167 15.21 35.36 26.55
N ILE A 168 14.37 34.34 26.35
CA ILE A 168 13.72 33.61 27.43
C ILE A 168 14.66 32.51 27.91
N ALA A 169 15.05 32.59 29.18
CA ALA A 169 15.73 31.55 29.91
C ALA A 169 14.75 30.42 30.30
N GLY A 170 15.20 29.17 30.19
CA GLY A 170 14.57 28.01 30.83
C GLY A 170 13.58 27.25 29.96
N ILE A 171 14.08 26.33 29.12
CA ILE A 171 13.28 25.22 28.58
C ILE A 171 13.79 23.93 29.24
N PRO A 172 12.93 23.14 29.92
CA PRO A 172 13.33 21.81 30.41
C PRO A 172 13.69 20.90 29.22
N PRO A 173 14.65 19.97 29.37
CA PRO A 173 15.10 19.13 28.26
C PRO A 173 13.92 18.34 27.68
N LEU A 174 13.74 18.46 26.36
CA LEU A 174 12.74 17.70 25.60
C LEU A 174 12.95 16.18 25.85
N PRO A 175 11.87 15.39 25.96
CA PRO A 175 11.98 13.95 26.03
C PRO A 175 12.72 13.40 24.79
N PRO A 176 13.49 12.30 24.94
CA PRO A 176 14.31 11.77 23.85
C PRO A 176 13.44 11.42 22.65
N GLN A 177 13.71 12.08 21.54
CA GLN A 177 13.08 11.80 20.25
C GLN A 177 13.41 10.36 19.83
N PRO A 178 12.44 9.57 19.34
CA PRO A 178 12.69 8.22 18.86
C PRO A 178 13.72 8.25 17.70
N PRO A 179 14.67 7.30 17.65
CA PRO A 179 15.79 7.39 16.73
C PRO A 179 15.33 7.38 15.28
N VAL A 180 15.76 8.40 14.55
CA VAL A 180 15.61 8.58 13.10
C VAL A 180 16.01 7.28 12.37
N ILE A 181 15.31 6.98 11.27
CA ILE A 181 15.69 5.92 10.32
C ILE A 181 17.20 6.01 10.13
N SER A 182 17.95 4.97 10.49
CA SER A 182 19.40 5.01 10.38
C SER A 182 19.75 5.23 8.91
N PRO A 183 20.45 6.32 8.53
CA PRO A 183 20.94 6.51 7.17
C PRO A 183 22.00 5.45 6.80
N LYS A 184 22.40 4.61 7.76
CA LYS A 184 23.37 3.55 7.61
C LYS A 184 22.69 2.25 7.16
N ALA A 185 23.26 1.61 6.14
CA ALA A 185 22.83 0.29 5.69
C ALA A 185 22.79 -0.70 6.87
N SER A 186 21.68 -1.42 7.03
CA SER A 186 21.51 -2.45 8.07
C SER A 186 20.73 -3.63 7.49
N ALA A 187 21.23 -4.83 7.75
CA ALA A 187 20.57 -6.08 7.40
C ALA A 187 20.57 -7.00 8.62
N CYS A 188 19.39 -7.25 9.17
CA CYS A 188 19.22 -8.01 10.40
C CYS A 188 18.55 -9.35 10.12
N PRO A 189 19.14 -10.47 10.56
CA PRO A 189 18.54 -11.78 10.39
C PRO A 189 17.32 -11.94 11.30
N TYR A 190 16.45 -12.90 10.99
CA TYR A 190 15.14 -13.04 11.64
C TYR A 190 15.23 -13.15 13.18
N GLN A 191 16.33 -13.73 13.71
CA GLN A 191 16.54 -13.88 15.15
C GLN A 191 16.53 -12.52 15.86
N LYS A 192 17.12 -11.49 15.24
CA LYS A 192 17.14 -10.13 15.78
C LYS A 192 15.74 -9.51 15.82
N TRP A 193 14.90 -9.81 14.85
CA TRP A 193 13.51 -9.33 14.83
C TRP A 193 12.61 -10.00 15.88
N THR A 194 12.98 -11.20 16.33
CA THR A 194 12.30 -11.94 17.41
C THR A 194 12.84 -11.63 18.81
N THR A 195 13.91 -10.85 18.92
CA THR A 195 14.53 -10.47 20.21
C THR A 195 13.72 -9.33 20.86
N PRO A 196 13.18 -9.51 22.09
CA PRO A 196 12.34 -8.51 22.76
C PRO A 196 13.01 -7.13 22.87
N GLU A 197 14.32 -7.10 23.08
CA GLU A 197 15.14 -5.89 23.22
C GLU A 197 15.15 -5.01 21.96
N TYR A 198 14.73 -5.54 20.81
CA TYR A 198 14.68 -4.81 19.53
C TYR A 198 13.25 -4.56 19.03
N LYS A 199 12.24 -4.69 19.90
CA LYS A 199 10.83 -4.53 19.52
C LYS A 199 10.49 -3.16 18.92
N CYS A 200 11.20 -2.09 19.30
CA CYS A 200 10.99 -0.74 18.77
C CYS A 200 11.30 -0.57 17.27
N TYR A 201 11.95 -1.55 16.63
CA TYR A 201 12.18 -1.54 15.18
C TYR A 201 10.96 -2.01 14.37
N TRP A 202 9.93 -2.56 15.02
CA TRP A 202 8.62 -2.86 14.44
C TRP A 202 7.77 -1.59 14.28
N ARG A 203 8.24 -0.66 13.44
CA ARG A 203 7.65 0.69 13.30
C ARG A 203 6.48 0.75 12.32
N TRP A 204 6.59 0.00 11.23
CA TRP A 204 5.64 0.06 10.12
C TRP A 204 4.59 -1.02 10.24
N VAL A 205 5.01 -2.24 10.55
CA VAL A 205 4.13 -3.37 10.89
C VAL A 205 4.34 -3.76 12.34
N ASN A 206 3.34 -4.42 12.92
CA ASN A 206 3.44 -4.96 14.27
C ASN A 206 3.47 -6.51 14.25
N PRO A 207 3.88 -7.16 15.34
CA PRO A 207 3.93 -8.63 15.42
C PRO A 207 2.61 -9.33 15.08
N GLU A 208 1.47 -8.71 15.39
CA GLU A 208 0.12 -9.26 15.17
C GLU A 208 -0.43 -9.05 13.76
N THR A 209 0.27 -8.26 12.94
CA THR A 209 -0.12 -7.98 11.56
C THR A 209 -0.27 -9.30 10.82
N LYS A 210 -1.36 -9.47 10.07
CA LYS A 210 -1.62 -10.72 9.35
C LYS A 210 -0.74 -10.81 8.11
N VAL A 211 -0.20 -11.99 7.83
CA VAL A 211 0.55 -12.29 6.61
C VAL A 211 -0.28 -11.99 5.37
N ALA A 212 -1.58 -12.30 5.41
CA ALA A 212 -2.53 -11.95 4.34
C ALA A 212 -2.61 -10.44 4.09
N VAL A 213 -2.50 -9.62 5.14
CA VAL A 213 -2.50 -8.15 5.01
C VAL A 213 -1.16 -7.66 4.46
N ALA A 214 -0.04 -8.18 4.97
CA ALA A 214 1.30 -7.73 4.58
C ALA A 214 1.77 -8.22 3.20
N PHE A 215 1.32 -9.40 2.76
CA PHE A 215 1.74 -10.04 1.51
C PHE A 215 0.59 -10.29 0.51
N GLY A 216 -0.67 -10.12 0.90
CA GLY A 216 -1.82 -10.22 0.00
C GLY A 216 -2.33 -11.64 -0.23
N MET A 217 -3.16 -11.78 -1.28
CA MET A 217 -3.99 -12.97 -1.50
C MET A 217 -3.21 -14.26 -1.77
N ALA A 218 -2.07 -14.21 -2.46
CA ALA A 218 -1.27 -15.41 -2.71
C ALA A 218 -0.72 -15.98 -1.39
N ALA A 219 -0.27 -15.11 -0.48
CA ALA A 219 0.15 -15.50 0.86
C ALA A 219 -1.03 -15.98 1.71
N ALA A 220 -2.19 -15.31 1.63
CA ALA A 220 -3.40 -15.74 2.33
C ALA A 220 -3.82 -17.17 1.93
N ARG A 221 -3.79 -17.49 0.63
CA ARG A 221 -4.10 -18.84 0.12
C ARG A 221 -3.12 -19.90 0.61
N ARG A 222 -1.84 -19.56 0.79
CA ARG A 222 -0.81 -20.53 1.21
C ARG A 222 -0.73 -20.72 2.72
N TYR A 223 -0.84 -19.64 3.48
CA TYR A 223 -0.55 -19.62 4.93
C TYR A 223 -1.79 -19.46 5.80
N GLY A 224 -2.96 -19.21 5.20
CA GLY A 224 -4.18 -18.84 5.90
C GLY A 224 -4.28 -17.34 6.18
N THR A 225 -5.48 -16.90 6.55
CA THR A 225 -5.77 -15.49 6.87
C THR A 225 -5.34 -15.10 8.28
N ASP A 226 -5.24 -16.06 9.19
CA ASP A 226 -4.97 -15.79 10.61
C ASP A 226 -3.49 -15.78 10.98
N MET A 227 -2.62 -16.25 10.08
CA MET A 227 -1.17 -16.28 10.27
C MET A 227 -0.64 -14.86 10.51
N THR A 228 0.04 -14.65 11.64
CA THR A 228 0.66 -13.36 11.99
C THR A 228 2.12 -13.30 11.52
N LEU A 229 2.66 -12.09 11.39
CA LEU A 229 4.08 -11.89 11.09
C LEU A 229 4.95 -12.53 12.18
N TRP A 230 4.56 -12.41 13.45
CA TRP A 230 5.27 -13.05 14.57
C TRP A 230 5.34 -14.56 14.42
N ASN A 231 4.21 -15.22 14.17
CA ASN A 231 4.16 -16.68 14.01
C ASN A 231 4.93 -17.11 12.76
N GLY A 232 4.88 -16.32 11.68
CA GLY A 232 5.63 -16.56 10.46
C GLY A 232 7.15 -16.56 10.66
N LEU A 233 7.68 -15.71 11.53
CA LEU A 233 9.13 -15.66 11.87
C LEU A 233 9.64 -16.93 12.56
N HIS A 234 8.75 -17.70 13.18
CA HIS A 234 9.10 -18.95 13.87
C HIS A 234 9.02 -20.19 12.96
N GLY A 235 8.63 -20.03 11.69
CA GLY A 235 8.53 -21.13 10.73
C GLY A 235 9.87 -21.83 10.51
N ARG A 236 9.92 -23.17 10.57
CA ARG A 236 11.12 -24.01 10.29
C ARG A 236 10.72 -25.29 9.54
N GLY A 237 11.70 -25.96 8.94
CA GLY A 237 11.59 -27.33 8.42
C GLY A 237 10.86 -27.52 7.08
N ASP A 238 10.16 -26.50 6.57
CA ASP A 238 9.43 -26.54 5.30
C ASP A 238 9.86 -25.37 4.38
N PRO A 239 9.96 -25.58 3.04
CA PRO A 239 10.34 -24.52 2.09
C PRO A 239 9.46 -23.28 2.15
N TYR A 240 8.14 -23.43 2.31
CA TYR A 240 7.20 -22.31 2.36
C TYR A 240 7.26 -21.59 3.70
N ARG A 241 7.46 -22.30 4.81
CA ARG A 241 7.72 -21.68 6.12
C ARG A 241 9.06 -20.94 6.14
N THR A 242 10.06 -21.46 5.44
CA THR A 242 11.36 -20.79 5.26
C THR A 242 11.19 -19.53 4.42
N LEU A 243 10.52 -19.62 3.27
CA LEU A 243 10.18 -18.46 2.45
C LEU A 243 9.43 -17.40 3.27
N LEU A 244 8.44 -17.80 4.08
CA LEU A 244 7.67 -16.89 4.91
C LEU A 244 8.55 -16.17 5.94
N ARG A 245 9.33 -16.92 6.73
CA ARG A 245 10.23 -16.33 7.73
C ARG A 245 11.20 -15.33 7.11
N GLU A 246 11.83 -15.71 6.01
CA GLU A 246 12.87 -14.90 5.36
C GLU A 246 12.28 -13.73 4.58
N GLY A 247 11.09 -13.90 4.01
CA GLY A 247 10.31 -12.83 3.36
C GLY A 247 9.81 -11.79 4.36
N ILE A 248 9.30 -12.19 5.52
CA ILE A 248 8.95 -11.27 6.61
C ILE A 248 10.19 -10.50 7.07
N THR A 249 11.32 -11.20 7.25
CA THR A 249 12.58 -10.57 7.64
C THR A 249 13.07 -9.56 6.61
N ALA A 250 12.99 -9.89 5.32
CA ALA A 250 13.35 -8.99 4.23
C ALA A 250 12.43 -7.77 4.18
N LEU A 251 11.13 -7.95 4.42
CA LEU A 251 10.17 -6.85 4.48
C LEU A 251 10.51 -5.90 5.63
N LEU A 252 10.76 -6.44 6.83
CA LEU A 252 11.14 -5.66 8.00
C LEU A 252 12.46 -4.89 7.80
N ASN A 253 13.48 -5.53 7.21
CA ASN A 253 14.73 -4.88 6.84
C ASN A 253 14.53 -3.76 5.81
N SER A 254 13.72 -4.01 4.77
CA SER A 254 13.44 -3.03 3.72
C SER A 254 12.76 -1.75 4.23
N TYR A 255 11.97 -1.86 5.30
CA TYR A 255 11.35 -0.71 5.96
C TYR A 255 12.29 0.06 6.92
N ASN A 256 13.38 -0.58 7.37
CA ASN A 256 14.28 -0.02 8.38
C ASN A 256 15.64 0.40 7.80
N SER A 257 15.94 0.06 6.55
CA SER A 257 17.18 0.48 5.89
C SER A 257 16.97 0.77 4.41
N PHE A 258 17.21 2.02 4.00
CA PHE A 258 17.12 2.46 2.61
C PHE A 258 18.12 1.77 1.68
N HIS A 259 19.24 1.28 2.22
CA HIS A 259 20.27 0.57 1.46
C HIS A 259 20.09 -0.96 1.48
N PHE A 260 18.96 -1.45 1.99
CA PHE A 260 18.66 -2.88 1.94
C PHE A 260 18.47 -3.33 0.49
N SER A 261 18.86 -4.57 0.18
CA SER A 261 18.88 -5.10 -1.19
C SER A 261 17.51 -5.17 -1.87
N TYR A 262 16.43 -5.09 -1.10
CA TYR A 262 15.07 -5.08 -1.61
C TYR A 262 14.30 -3.84 -1.14
N HIS A 263 13.57 -3.23 -2.06
CA HIS A 263 12.48 -2.32 -1.71
C HIS A 263 11.30 -3.12 -1.12
N PRO A 264 10.49 -2.59 -0.18
CA PRO A 264 9.36 -3.32 0.42
C PRO A 264 8.41 -3.94 -0.61
N LEU A 265 8.06 -3.19 -1.66
CA LEU A 265 7.24 -3.71 -2.76
C LEU A 265 7.92 -4.85 -3.53
N GLY A 266 9.24 -4.77 -3.68
CA GLY A 266 10.03 -5.83 -4.31
C GLY A 266 9.99 -7.12 -3.51
N VAL A 267 10.05 -7.05 -2.17
CA VAL A 267 9.90 -8.22 -1.29
C VAL A 267 8.54 -8.88 -1.50
N VAL A 268 7.46 -8.08 -1.50
CA VAL A 268 6.08 -8.57 -1.69
C VAL A 268 5.92 -9.23 -3.06
N GLN A 269 6.44 -8.61 -4.12
CA GLN A 269 6.37 -9.17 -5.48
C GLN A 269 7.11 -10.51 -5.58
N HIS A 270 8.35 -10.58 -5.10
CA HIS A 270 9.15 -11.81 -5.14
C HIS A 270 8.50 -12.93 -4.30
N MET A 271 7.94 -12.57 -3.14
CA MET A 271 7.17 -13.50 -2.30
C MET A 271 5.97 -14.07 -3.08
N ASN A 272 5.13 -13.21 -3.65
CA ASN A 272 3.91 -13.65 -4.33
C ASN A 272 4.19 -14.43 -5.62
N TRP A 273 5.18 -14.03 -6.41
CA TRP A 273 5.63 -14.82 -7.57
C TRP A 273 6.16 -16.19 -7.17
N ALA A 274 6.92 -16.27 -6.07
CA ALA A 274 7.40 -17.55 -5.57
C ALA A 274 6.25 -18.46 -5.14
N LEU A 275 5.22 -17.92 -4.50
CA LEU A 275 4.03 -18.66 -4.05
C LEU A 275 3.14 -19.15 -5.20
N MET A 276 3.12 -18.42 -6.32
CA MET A 276 2.42 -18.83 -7.54
C MET A 276 3.24 -19.79 -8.41
N GLY A 277 4.54 -19.96 -8.11
CA GLY A 277 5.46 -20.79 -8.85
C GLY A 277 5.63 -22.20 -8.30
N SER A 278 6.74 -22.83 -8.65
CA SER A 278 7.11 -24.17 -8.18
C SER A 278 7.80 -24.14 -6.81
N THR A 279 7.90 -25.29 -6.14
CA THR A 279 8.70 -25.42 -4.90
C THR A 279 10.17 -25.04 -5.12
N ARG A 280 10.71 -25.24 -6.32
CA ARG A 280 12.06 -24.75 -6.68
C ARG A 280 12.14 -23.23 -6.63
N THR A 281 11.14 -22.54 -7.15
CA THR A 281 11.04 -21.06 -7.09
C THR A 281 10.97 -20.58 -5.65
N VAL A 282 10.17 -21.25 -4.81
CA VAL A 282 10.08 -20.97 -3.35
C VAL A 282 11.43 -21.05 -2.68
N LEU A 283 12.20 -22.12 -2.94
CA LEU A 283 13.52 -22.31 -2.36
C LEU A 283 14.53 -21.26 -2.84
N ILE A 284 14.56 -20.98 -4.15
CA ILE A 284 15.48 -19.96 -4.71
C ILE A 284 15.18 -18.58 -4.12
N THR A 285 13.91 -18.18 -4.07
CA THR A 285 13.51 -16.89 -3.49
C THR A 285 13.84 -16.83 -1.99
N ALA A 286 13.60 -17.91 -1.25
CA ALA A 286 13.98 -17.98 0.16
C ALA A 286 15.50 -17.80 0.34
N LEU A 287 16.32 -18.45 -0.48
CA LEU A 287 17.78 -18.30 -0.45
C LEU A 287 18.22 -16.86 -0.77
N HIS A 288 17.58 -16.20 -1.73
CA HIS A 288 17.84 -14.79 -2.02
C HIS A 288 17.52 -13.88 -0.84
N PHE A 289 16.40 -14.11 -0.15
CA PHE A 289 16.08 -13.37 1.07
C PHE A 289 17.06 -13.66 2.20
N ILE A 290 17.45 -14.92 2.42
CA ILE A 290 18.48 -15.28 3.42
C ILE A 290 19.77 -14.48 3.18
N ARG A 291 20.23 -14.42 1.92
CA ARG A 291 21.44 -13.69 1.55
C ARG A 291 21.30 -12.18 1.76
N ALA A 292 20.14 -11.60 1.45
CA ALA A 292 19.90 -10.19 1.70
C ALA A 292 19.81 -9.88 3.20
N ASN A 293 19.11 -10.72 3.97
CA ASN A 293 18.94 -10.57 5.43
C ASN A 293 20.26 -10.71 6.20
N SER A 294 21.24 -11.42 5.65
CA SER A 294 22.61 -11.49 6.16
C SER A 294 23.54 -10.39 5.63
N GLY A 295 22.99 -9.42 4.89
CA GLY A 295 23.71 -8.28 4.35
C GLY A 295 24.65 -8.60 3.19
N SER A 296 24.52 -9.78 2.59
CA SER A 296 25.31 -10.25 1.45
C SER A 296 26.84 -10.15 1.64
N GLY A 297 27.32 -10.11 2.89
CA GLY A 297 28.74 -9.97 3.25
C GLY A 297 29.23 -8.52 3.41
N ASN A 298 28.44 -7.52 3.04
CA ASN A 298 28.87 -6.11 3.02
C ASN A 298 28.19 -5.24 4.08
N VAL A 299 27.12 -5.74 4.71
CA VAL A 299 26.29 -4.98 5.65
C VAL A 299 26.03 -5.82 6.89
N THR A 300 26.15 -5.23 8.08
CA THR A 300 25.85 -5.89 9.35
C THR A 300 24.54 -5.38 9.95
N CYS A 301 23.96 -6.13 10.87
CA CYS A 301 22.81 -5.67 11.64
C CYS A 301 23.22 -4.55 12.61
N ASN A 302 22.61 -3.37 12.49
CA ASN A 302 22.90 -2.20 13.32
C ASN A 302 21.81 -1.95 14.38
N PHE A 303 21.17 -3.01 14.87
CA PHE A 303 20.18 -2.89 15.94
C PHE A 303 20.85 -2.58 17.27
N THR A 304 20.39 -1.51 17.92
CA THR A 304 20.72 -1.16 19.29
C THR A 304 19.52 -1.47 20.18
N PRO A 305 19.71 -2.00 21.41
CA PRO A 305 18.61 -2.26 22.32
C PRO A 305 17.74 -1.02 22.51
N CYS A 306 16.44 -1.21 22.46
CA CYS A 306 15.46 -0.18 22.74
C CYS A 306 15.58 0.20 24.22
N LYS A 307 15.53 1.51 24.51
CA LYS A 307 15.45 2.04 25.88
C LYS A 307 14.01 2.07 26.35
#